data_AF-A0A9N9J7C6-F1
#
_entry.id   AF-A0A9N9J7C6-F1
#
_cell.length_a   1.000
_cell.length_b   1.000
_cell.length_c   1.000
_cell.angle_alpha   90.00
_cell.angle_beta   90.00
_cell.angle_gamma   90.00
#
_symmetry.space_group_name_H-M   'P 1'
#
loop_
_entity.id
_entity.type
_entity.pdbx_description
1 polymer ?
#
loop_
_entity_poly.entity_id
_entity_poly.type
_entity_poly.pdbx_seq_one_letter_code
_entity_poly.pdbx_strand_id
1 'polypeptide(L)'
;AKGFIVPRYEDGNFYTDIDVLREQGGEYVFYEASSWEYSLDIPFDVKQLIKLSGGPKKFEKRIDKTFADKTYQSGYYNIGNEPDFFHICLYHFIGKQYKSVEVIRDILKTKFGSGPDGIP
;
A
#
# COMPACT_ATOMS: atom_id res chain seq x y z
N ALA A 1 14.65 -4.17 -7.07
CA ALA A 1 13.75 -4.18 -5.89
C ALA A 1 13.70 -5.57 -5.23
N LYS A 2 13.85 -5.69 -3.90
CA LYS A 2 13.59 -6.96 -3.16
C LYS A 2 12.42 -6.74 -2.20
N GLY A 3 11.49 -7.69 -2.12
CA GLY A 3 10.30 -7.59 -1.27
C GLY A 3 9.09 -6.89 -1.92
N PHE A 4 9.12 -6.74 -3.25
CA PHE A 4 8.04 -6.13 -4.03
C PHE A 4 7.60 -7.09 -5.13
N ILE A 5 6.32 -7.00 -5.51
CA ILE A 5 5.82 -7.56 -6.76
C ILE A 5 6.49 -6.79 -7.88
N VAL A 6 7.15 -7.51 -8.78
CA VAL A 6 7.81 -6.95 -9.94
C VAL A 6 7.46 -7.75 -11.18
N PRO A 7 7.41 -7.12 -12.36
CA PRO A 7 7.12 -7.81 -13.61
C PRO A 7 8.15 -8.91 -13.89
N ARG A 8 7.68 -9.99 -14.52
CA ARG A 8 8.53 -11.06 -15.02
C ARG A 8 8.40 -11.12 -16.53
N TYR A 9 9.53 -11.09 -17.23
CA TYR A 9 9.60 -11.27 -18.67
C TYR A 9 9.36 -12.73 -19.07
N GLU A 10 9.06 -12.96 -20.35
CA GLU A 10 8.82 -14.31 -20.89
C GLU A 10 10.04 -15.23 -20.73
N ASP A 11 11.25 -14.69 -20.80
CA ASP A 11 12.50 -15.42 -20.59
C ASP A 11 12.75 -15.82 -19.11
N GLY A 12 11.86 -15.39 -18.21
CA GLY A 12 11.89 -15.68 -16.80
C GLY A 12 12.66 -14.67 -15.95
N ASN A 13 13.35 -13.69 -16.55
CA ASN A 13 14.01 -12.61 -15.82
C ASN A 13 12.99 -11.64 -15.21
N PHE A 14 13.38 -10.94 -14.14
CA PHE A 14 12.53 -9.93 -13.48
C PHE A 14 12.97 -8.52 -13.85
N TYR A 15 12.02 -7.60 -14.01
CA TYR A 15 12.32 -6.19 -14.18
C TYR A 15 12.69 -5.55 -12.83
N THR A 16 13.97 -5.62 -12.46
CA THR A 16 14.44 -5.22 -11.12
C THR A 16 14.70 -3.73 -10.93
N ASP A 17 14.82 -2.98 -12.04
CA ASP A 17 15.12 -1.54 -12.08
C ASP A 17 13.87 -0.67 -12.01
N ILE A 18 12.71 -1.28 -11.76
CA ILE A 18 11.46 -0.59 -11.53
C ILE A 18 11.56 0.40 -10.35
N ASP A 19 11.07 1.61 -10.56
CA ASP A 19 10.76 2.54 -9.48
C ASP A 19 9.49 2.07 -8.78
N VAL A 20 9.63 1.60 -7.54
CA VAL A 20 8.54 0.97 -6.80
C VAL A 20 7.47 1.95 -6.31
N LEU A 21 7.72 3.26 -6.39
CA LEU A 21 6.79 4.31 -5.95
C LEU A 21 6.13 5.04 -7.12
N ARG A 22 6.49 4.68 -8.35
CA ARG A 22 5.97 5.38 -9.53
C ARG A 22 4.55 4.92 -9.82
N GLU A 23 3.57 5.74 -9.46
CA GLU A 23 2.16 5.61 -9.84
C GLU A 23 1.99 5.94 -11.32
N GLN A 24 1.40 5.02 -12.11
CA GLN A 24 1.15 5.26 -13.54
C GLN A 24 -0.11 4.55 -14.02
N GLY A 25 -0.79 5.13 -15.01
CA GLY A 25 -1.92 4.52 -15.69
C GLY A 25 -1.52 3.88 -17.03
N GLY A 26 -2.34 2.94 -17.50
CA GLY A 26 -2.51 2.47 -18.89
C GLY A 26 -1.32 1.84 -19.64
N GLU A 27 -0.16 2.49 -19.63
CA GLU A 27 1.03 2.13 -20.41
C GLU A 27 2.12 1.45 -19.57
N TYR A 28 1.91 1.31 -18.27
CA TYR A 28 2.85 0.73 -17.32
C TYR A 28 2.32 -0.54 -16.68
N VAL A 29 3.22 -1.28 -16.02
CA VAL A 29 2.93 -2.64 -15.57
C VAL A 29 1.93 -2.71 -14.41
N PHE A 30 1.79 -1.63 -13.66
CA PHE A 30 0.76 -1.48 -12.62
C PHE A 30 -0.28 -0.46 -13.09
N TYR A 31 -1.54 -0.74 -12.77
CA TYR A 31 -2.68 0.09 -13.15
C TYR A 31 -3.04 1.04 -12.01
N GLU A 32 -2.83 2.34 -12.23
CA GLU A 32 -3.23 3.47 -11.36
C GLU A 32 -2.68 3.44 -9.93
N ALA A 33 -1.74 2.54 -9.63
CA ALA A 33 -1.04 2.47 -8.36
C ALA A 33 0.39 1.98 -8.60
N SER A 34 1.23 2.12 -7.58
CA SER A 34 2.63 1.73 -7.59
C SER A 34 2.84 0.24 -7.28
N SER A 35 4.06 -0.24 -7.51
CA SER A 35 4.48 -1.56 -7.03
C SER A 35 4.42 -1.66 -5.50
N TRP A 36 4.65 -0.57 -4.77
CA TRP A 36 4.59 -0.55 -3.31
C TRP A 36 3.20 -0.93 -2.81
N GLU A 37 2.17 -0.28 -3.36
CA GLU A 37 0.75 -0.47 -3.07
C GLU A 37 0.33 -1.90 -3.41
N TYR A 38 0.48 -2.33 -4.67
CA TYR A 38 0.11 -3.70 -5.08
C TYR A 38 0.85 -4.80 -4.32
N SER A 39 2.07 -4.54 -3.84
CA SER A 39 2.81 -5.51 -3.02
C SER A 39 2.22 -5.72 -1.62
N LEU A 40 1.28 -4.88 -1.18
CA LEU A 40 0.55 -5.00 0.07
C LEU A 40 -0.88 -5.54 -0.14
N ASP A 41 -1.38 -5.56 -1.37
CA ASP A 41 -2.74 -5.99 -1.72
C ASP A 41 -2.88 -7.50 -1.98
N ILE A 42 -2.53 -8.30 -0.96
CA ILE A 42 -2.72 -9.77 -0.97
C ILE A 42 -3.74 -10.18 0.12
N PRO A 43 -5.02 -9.78 -0.01
CA PRO A 43 -6.01 -9.92 1.07
C PRO A 43 -6.32 -11.39 1.41
N PHE A 44 -6.17 -12.30 0.45
CA PHE A 44 -6.47 -13.72 0.64
C PHE A 44 -5.41 -14.48 1.45
N ASP A 45 -4.19 -13.96 1.59
CA ASP A 45 -3.11 -14.60 2.35
C ASP A 45 -2.13 -13.60 2.97
N VAL A 46 -2.67 -12.72 3.83
CA VAL A 46 -1.85 -11.76 4.58
C VAL A 46 -0.83 -12.45 5.47
N LYS A 47 -1.10 -13.69 5.93
CA LYS A 47 -0.16 -14.49 6.72
C LYS A 47 1.12 -14.78 5.92
N GLN A 48 1.00 -15.21 4.67
CA GLN A 48 2.14 -15.43 3.80
C GLN A 48 2.83 -14.12 3.43
N LEU A 49 2.08 -13.03 3.21
CA LEU A 49 2.65 -11.69 2.99
C LEU A 49 3.54 -11.24 4.18
N ILE A 50 3.09 -11.43 5.42
CA ILE A 50 3.87 -11.15 6.63
C ILE A 50 5.17 -11.97 6.65
N LYS A 51 5.10 -13.26 6.29
CA LYS A 51 6.28 -14.14 6.21
C LYS A 51 7.26 -13.64 5.15
N LEU A 52 6.80 -13.31 3.94
CA LEU A 52 7.62 -12.80 2.84
C LEU A 52 8.23 -11.43 3.13
N SER A 53 7.55 -10.61 3.93
CA SER A 53 8.07 -9.33 4.45
C SER A 53 9.19 -9.50 5.48
N GLY A 54 9.48 -10.74 5.90
CA GLY A 54 10.51 -11.06 6.89
C GLY A 54 10.01 -11.01 8.33
N GLY A 55 8.71 -11.28 8.53
CA GLY A 55 8.07 -11.40 9.83
C GLY A 55 7.36 -10.13 10.31
N PRO A 56 6.61 -10.21 11.42
CA PRO A 56 5.69 -9.18 11.87
C PRO A 56 6.36 -7.82 12.13
N LYS A 57 7.58 -7.80 12.67
CA LYS A 57 8.31 -6.54 12.93
C LYS A 57 8.70 -5.78 11.67
N LYS A 58 9.10 -6.49 10.60
CA LYS A 58 9.44 -5.86 9.32
C LYS A 58 8.19 -5.44 8.57
N PHE A 59 7.14 -6.26 8.65
CA PHE A 59 5.83 -5.92 8.11
C PHE A 59 5.26 -4.65 8.76
N GLU A 60 5.30 -4.55 10.09
CA GLU A 60 4.89 -3.34 10.82
C GLU A 60 5.64 -2.10 10.32
N LYS A 61 6.97 -2.16 10.20
CA LYS A 61 7.77 -1.03 9.67
C LYS A 61 7.39 -0.62 8.25
N ARG A 62 7.00 -1.58 7.41
CA ARG A 62 6.54 -1.30 6.04
C ARG A 62 5.19 -0.58 6.05
N ILE A 63 4.26 -1.02 6.89
CA ILE A 63 2.95 -0.35 7.04
C ILE A 63 3.13 1.04 7.69
N ASP A 64 4.01 1.17 8.69
CA ASP A 64 4.35 2.48 9.29
C ASP A 64 4.88 3.45 8.23
N LYS A 65 5.73 2.96 7.30
CA LYS A 65 6.23 3.75 6.17
C LYS A 65 5.12 4.12 5.17
N THR A 66 4.18 3.20 4.94
CA THR A 66 3.02 3.37 4.04
C THR A 66 2.17 4.57 4.47
N PHE A 67 1.94 4.74 5.78
CA PHE A 67 1.12 5.84 6.33
C PHE A 67 1.93 7.01 6.91
N ALA A 68 3.23 7.10 6.60
CA ALA A 68 4.10 8.14 7.13
C ALA A 68 3.79 9.51 6.52
N ASP A 69 3.43 9.54 5.23
CA ASP A 69 2.94 10.74 4.56
C ASP A 69 1.48 10.98 4.93
N LYS A 70 1.21 12.13 5.57
CA LYS A 70 -0.12 12.53 6.04
C LYS A 70 -0.96 13.24 4.98
N THR A 71 -0.42 13.42 3.77
CA THR A 71 -1.23 13.79 2.61
C THR A 71 -2.16 12.65 2.20
N TYR A 72 -1.77 11.38 2.44
CA TYR A 72 -2.48 10.17 2.01
C TYR A 72 -2.75 10.12 0.50
N GLN A 73 -1.91 10.78 -0.30
CA GLN A 73 -1.99 10.86 -1.76
C GLN A 73 -0.56 10.78 -2.32
N SER A 74 0.08 9.62 -2.15
CA SER A 74 1.47 9.38 -2.56
C SER A 74 1.64 7.95 -3.04
N GLY A 75 2.74 7.64 -3.75
CA GLY A 75 3.03 6.28 -4.23
C GLY A 75 3.38 5.26 -3.14
N TYR A 76 3.15 5.61 -1.89
CA TYR A 76 3.11 4.67 -0.77
C TYR A 76 1.69 4.30 -0.39
N TYR A 77 0.78 5.28 -0.42
CA TYR A 77 -0.62 5.17 -0.05
C TYR A 77 -1.43 6.32 -0.64
N ASN A 78 -2.54 6.00 -1.29
CA ASN A 78 -3.51 6.91 -1.89
C ASN A 78 -4.95 6.55 -1.46
N ILE A 79 -5.54 7.36 -0.57
CA ILE A 79 -6.94 7.18 -0.14
C ILE A 79 -7.97 7.48 -1.25
N GLY A 80 -7.56 8.18 -2.31
CA GLY A 80 -8.41 8.49 -3.44
C GLY A 80 -8.53 7.34 -4.45
N ASN A 81 -7.84 6.21 -4.26
CA ASN A 81 -7.82 5.10 -5.20
C ASN A 81 -8.06 3.73 -4.53
N GLU A 82 -8.80 2.85 -5.20
CA GLU A 82 -9.30 1.57 -4.64
C GLU A 82 -8.25 0.53 -4.26
N PRO A 83 -7.08 0.40 -4.93
CA PRO A 83 -6.07 -0.62 -4.58
C PRO A 83 -5.63 -0.57 -3.10
N ASP A 84 -5.80 0.59 -2.46
CA ASP A 84 -5.26 0.87 -1.14
C ASP A 84 -6.23 0.72 0.02
N PHE A 85 -7.54 0.58 -0.26
CA PHE A 85 -8.56 0.62 0.80
C PHE A 85 -8.36 -0.48 1.86
N PHE A 86 -7.78 -1.62 1.46
CA PHE A 86 -7.50 -2.71 2.38
C PHE A 86 -6.27 -2.46 3.28
N HIS A 87 -5.32 -1.61 2.88
CA HIS A 87 -4.02 -1.48 3.53
C HIS A 87 -4.09 -1.07 5.00
N ILE A 88 -5.10 -0.28 5.38
CA ILE A 88 -5.32 0.14 6.78
C ILE A 88 -5.55 -1.09 7.67
N CYS A 89 -6.23 -2.11 7.18
CA CYS A 89 -6.53 -3.33 7.94
C CYS A 89 -5.31 -4.22 8.18
N LEU A 90 -4.17 -3.99 7.51
CA LEU A 90 -3.00 -4.85 7.61
C LEU A 90 -2.40 -4.89 9.03
N TYR A 91 -2.53 -3.82 9.82
CA TYR A 91 -2.11 -3.85 11.23
C TYR A 91 -2.89 -4.86 12.07
N HIS A 92 -4.12 -5.23 11.68
CA HIS A 92 -4.93 -6.20 12.41
C HIS A 92 -4.27 -7.58 12.41
N PHE A 93 -3.59 -7.94 11.32
CA PHE A 93 -2.95 -9.24 11.14
C PHE A 93 -1.66 -9.41 11.96
N ILE A 94 -1.18 -8.34 12.60
CA ILE A 94 -0.02 -8.36 13.50
C ILE A 94 -0.37 -7.90 14.93
N GLY A 95 -1.65 -7.86 15.29
CA GLY A 95 -2.10 -7.49 16.64
C GLY A 95 -1.88 -6.02 16.98
N LYS A 96 -1.93 -5.13 15.98
CA LYS A 96 -1.70 -3.69 16.09
C LYS A 96 -2.92 -2.86 15.68
N GLN A 97 -4.12 -3.38 15.94
CA GLN A 97 -5.41 -2.78 15.53
C GLN A 97 -5.54 -1.29 15.90
N TYR A 98 -4.95 -0.87 17.03
CA TYR A 98 -4.96 0.54 17.44
C TYR A 98 -4.35 1.48 16.40
N LYS A 99 -3.31 1.04 15.65
CA LYS A 99 -2.71 1.83 14.57
C LYS A 99 -3.66 2.00 13.38
N SER A 100 -4.45 0.98 13.05
CA SER A 100 -5.51 1.10 12.02
C SER A 100 -6.53 2.17 12.43
N VAL A 101 -6.94 2.17 13.71
CA VAL A 101 -7.88 3.16 14.27
C VAL A 101 -7.30 4.58 14.25
N GLU A 102 -6.02 4.74 14.57
CA GLU A 102 -5.32 6.03 14.51
C GLU A 102 -5.29 6.57 13.07
N VAL A 103 -4.87 5.75 12.11
CA VAL A 103 -4.76 6.14 10.70
C VAL A 103 -6.14 6.48 10.11
N ILE A 104 -7.14 5.61 10.29
CA ILE A 104 -8.47 5.87 9.70
C ILE A 104 -9.12 7.13 10.29
N ARG A 105 -8.93 7.40 11.59
CA ARG A 105 -9.47 8.61 12.22
C ARG A 105 -8.82 9.88 11.67
N ASP A 106 -7.52 9.84 11.43
CA ASP A 106 -6.80 10.96 10.83
C ASP A 106 -7.24 11.19 9.38
N ILE A 107 -7.36 10.12 8.59
CA ILE A 107 -7.91 10.18 7.21
C ILE A 107 -9.31 10.78 7.20
N LEU A 108 -10.25 10.25 8.00
CA LEU A 108 -11.63 10.73 8.05
C LEU A 108 -11.72 12.21 8.46
N LYS A 109 -10.81 12.66 9.33
CA LYS A 109 -10.77 14.05 9.79
C LYS A 109 -10.17 15.01 8.75
N THR A 110 -9.25 14.53 7.91
CA THR A 110 -8.41 15.40 7.06
C THR A 110 -8.67 15.27 5.56
N LYS A 111 -9.32 14.19 5.11
CA LYS A 111 -9.54 13.88 3.69
C LYS A 111 -11.01 13.82 3.29
N PHE A 112 -11.92 13.81 4.26
CA PHE A 112 -13.36 13.80 4.01
C PHE A 112 -14.02 15.04 4.59
N GLY A 113 -15.08 15.51 3.92
CA GLY A 113 -15.85 16.68 4.31
C GLY A 113 -17.25 16.65 3.73
N SER A 114 -18.09 17.60 4.13
CA SER A 114 -19.49 17.69 3.68
C SER A 114 -19.71 18.64 2.49
N GLY A 115 -18.64 19.22 1.94
CA GLY A 115 -18.69 20.15 0.80
C GLY A 115 -18.53 19.44 -0.56
N PRO A 116 -18.55 20.20 -1.66
CA PRO A 116 -18.31 19.67 -3.00
C PRO A 116 -16.97 18.92 -3.15
N ASP A 117 -15.93 19.37 -2.45
CA ASP A 117 -14.60 18.72 -2.39
C ASP A 117 -14.49 17.75 -1.19
N GLY A 118 -15.60 17.08 -0.84
CA GLY A 118 -15.74 16.27 0.37
C GLY A 118 -15.13 14.88 0.30
N ILE A 119 -14.57 14.50 -0.85
CA ILE A 119 -13.87 13.22 -1.07
C ILE A 119 -12.48 13.51 -1.67
N PRO A 120 -11.48 12.69 -1.33
CA PRO A 120 -10.12 12.83 -1.85
C PRO A 120 -9.96 12.43 -3.32
#